data_AF-Q7YTS5-F1
#
_entry.id   AF-Q7YTS5-F1
#
_cell.length_a   1.000
_cell.length_b   1.000
_cell.length_c   1.000
_cell.angle_alpha   90.00
_cell.angle_beta   90.00
_cell.angle_gamma   90.00
#
_symmetry.space_group_name_H-M   'P 1'
#
loop_
_entity.id
_entity.type
_entity.pdbx_description
1 polymer ?
#
loop_
_entity_poly.entity_id
_entity_poly.type
_entity_poly.pdbx_seq_one_letter_code
_entity_poly.pdbx_strand_id
1 'polypeptide(L)'
;MFLILLIISLTQVISKPIYSNEIVENQMSAIKSAAESNNFSLLLKLVSPSVFELEDGERVRKAFFSAKLLLMDSKFERPGIVATVTESGKYTSQIRMKRSKESETGWILIAAGFLECMINNDSESFCLDD
;
A
#
# COMPACT_ATOMS: atom_id res chain seq x y z
N MET A 1 -28.63 -1.80 -46.43
CA MET A 1 -27.53 -1.20 -45.63
C MET A 1 -28.07 -0.73 -44.27
N PHE A 2 -28.63 -1.65 -43.46
CA PHE A 2 -29.30 -1.31 -42.19
C PHE A 2 -28.89 -2.23 -41.02
N LEU A 3 -27.98 -3.19 -41.25
CA LEU A 3 -27.62 -4.20 -40.24
C LEU A 3 -26.36 -3.86 -39.42
N ILE A 4 -25.60 -2.82 -39.79
CA ILE A 4 -24.30 -2.52 -39.17
C ILE A 4 -24.44 -1.63 -37.91
N LEU A 5 -25.60 -0.99 -37.70
CA LEU A 5 -25.82 -0.08 -36.58
C LEU A 5 -26.20 -0.75 -35.25
N LEU A 6 -26.50 -2.06 -35.24
CA LEU A 6 -27.01 -2.73 -34.03
C LEU A 6 -25.92 -3.28 -33.09
N ILE A 7 -24.65 -3.32 -33.52
CA ILE A 7 -23.56 -3.99 -32.75
C ILE A 7 -22.70 -2.98 -31.97
N ILE A 8 -22.81 -1.67 -32.25
CA ILE A 8 -21.92 -0.65 -31.67
C ILE A 8 -22.35 -0.23 -30.24
N SER A 9 -23.53 -0.63 -29.77
CA SER A 9 -24.10 -0.12 -28.51
C SER A 9 -23.91 -0.99 -27.26
N LEU A 10 -23.27 -2.18 -27.32
CA LEU A 10 -23.30 -3.14 -26.21
C LEU A 10 -22.03 -3.34 -25.38
N THR A 11 -21.02 -2.50 -25.52
CA THR A 11 -19.90 -2.44 -24.56
C THR A 11 -19.72 -1.02 -24.06
N GLN A 12 -20.75 -0.45 -23.44
CA GLN A 12 -20.50 0.60 -22.46
C GLN A 12 -19.71 -0.04 -21.32
N VAL A 13 -18.38 0.06 -21.42
CA VAL A 13 -17.46 -0.26 -20.31
C VAL A 13 -17.84 0.70 -19.19
N ILE A 14 -18.63 0.20 -18.23
CA ILE A 14 -18.99 0.93 -17.03
C ILE A 14 -17.68 1.10 -16.25
N SER A 15 -17.05 2.26 -16.41
CA SER A 15 -15.89 2.65 -15.62
C SER A 15 -16.33 2.76 -14.17
N LYS A 16 -15.94 1.80 -13.33
CA LYS A 16 -16.17 1.88 -11.89
C LYS A 16 -15.21 2.93 -11.32
N PRO A 17 -15.70 3.88 -10.50
CA PRO A 17 -14.82 4.80 -9.81
C PRO A 17 -13.83 4.01 -8.96
N ILE A 18 -12.56 4.44 -8.99
CA ILE A 18 -11.48 3.85 -8.21
C ILE A 18 -11.16 4.83 -7.10
N TYR A 19 -11.25 4.37 -5.86
CA TYR A 19 -10.97 5.20 -4.69
C TYR A 19 -9.60 4.86 -4.09
N SER A 20 -8.85 5.88 -3.69
CA SER A 20 -7.50 5.70 -3.14
C SER A 20 -7.52 4.95 -1.81
N ASN A 21 -8.57 5.13 -1.00
CA ASN A 21 -8.68 4.48 0.30
C ASN A 21 -8.85 2.96 0.15
N GLU A 22 -9.73 2.52 -0.75
CA GLU A 22 -9.94 1.11 -1.05
C GLU A 22 -8.65 0.45 -1.55
N ILE A 23 -7.88 1.14 -2.40
CA ILE A 23 -6.56 0.65 -2.85
C ILE A 23 -5.60 0.48 -1.68
N VAL A 24 -5.52 1.48 -0.81
CA VAL A 24 -4.59 1.48 0.32
C VAL A 24 -4.94 0.39 1.32
N GLU A 25 -6.22 0.25 1.67
CA GLU A 25 -6.71 -0.80 2.56
C GLU A 25 -6.43 -2.20 1.99
N ASN A 26 -6.73 -2.41 0.70
CA ASN A 26 -6.44 -3.69 0.03
C ASN A 26 -4.93 -4.00 0.03
N GLN A 27 -4.09 -3.00 -0.24
CA GLN A 27 -2.63 -3.17 -0.22
C GLN A 27 -2.12 -3.49 1.19
N MET A 28 -2.60 -2.78 2.21
CA MET A 28 -2.23 -3.01 3.60
C MET A 28 -2.66 -4.40 4.07
N SER A 29 -3.87 -4.82 3.71
CA SER A 29 -4.36 -6.17 4.00
C SER A 29 -3.49 -7.24 3.31
N ALA A 30 -3.12 -7.05 2.05
CA ALA A 30 -2.27 -8.00 1.33
C ALA A 30 -0.89 -8.14 1.97
N ILE A 31 -0.27 -7.01 2.37
CA ILE A 31 1.03 -7.02 3.05
C ILE A 31 0.93 -7.74 4.39
N LYS A 32 -0.12 -7.47 5.17
CA LYS A 32 -0.34 -8.11 6.47
C LYS A 32 -0.51 -9.62 6.34
N SER A 33 -1.34 -10.08 5.40
CA SER A 33 -1.52 -11.51 5.12
C SER A 33 -0.23 -12.19 4.66
N ALA A 34 0.59 -11.51 3.84
CA ALA A 34 1.90 -12.02 3.43
C ALA A 34 2.87 -12.12 4.62
N ALA A 35 2.83 -11.17 5.55
CA ALA A 35 3.65 -11.18 6.76
C ALA A 35 3.23 -12.28 7.75
N GLU A 36 1.92 -12.49 7.93
CA GLU A 36 1.35 -13.54 8.79
C GLU A 36 1.66 -14.96 8.26
N SER A 37 1.64 -15.13 6.93
CA SER A 37 1.92 -16.42 6.27
C SER A 37 3.41 -16.71 6.04
N ASN A 38 4.31 -15.81 6.45
CA ASN A 38 5.75 -15.88 6.15
C ASN A 38 6.06 -16.00 4.64
N ASN A 39 5.20 -15.45 3.77
CA ASN A 39 5.41 -15.48 2.33
C ASN A 39 6.34 -14.34 1.89
N PHE A 40 7.63 -14.52 2.11
CA PHE A 40 8.65 -13.51 1.81
C PHE A 40 8.68 -13.11 0.32
N SER A 41 8.44 -14.05 -0.59
CA SER A 41 8.40 -13.74 -2.03
C SER A 41 7.26 -12.77 -2.37
N LEU A 42 6.08 -12.97 -1.78
CA LEU A 42 4.96 -12.05 -1.94
C LEU A 42 5.23 -10.71 -1.24
N LEU A 43 5.80 -10.74 -0.03
CA LEU A 43 6.14 -9.52 0.72
C LEU A 43 7.05 -8.61 -0.12
N LEU A 44 8.08 -9.18 -0.76
CA LEU A 44 9.02 -8.46 -1.65
C LEU A 44 8.37 -7.94 -2.94
N LYS A 45 7.23 -8.48 -3.36
CA LYS A 45 6.44 -7.96 -4.50
C LYS A 45 5.47 -6.83 -4.09
N LEU A 46 5.05 -6.82 -2.82
CA LEU A 46 4.12 -5.83 -2.27
C LEU A 46 4.82 -4.61 -1.65
N VAL A 47 6.10 -4.75 -1.29
CA VAL A 47 6.92 -3.72 -0.64
C VAL A 47 8.21 -3.53 -1.44
N SER A 48 8.44 -2.31 -1.90
CA SER A 48 9.65 -1.93 -2.63
C SER A 48 10.88 -2.09 -1.74
N PRO A 49 12.03 -2.53 -2.28
CA PRO A 49 13.31 -2.54 -1.56
C PRO A 49 13.73 -1.17 -0.99
N SER A 50 13.11 -0.08 -1.44
CA SER A 50 13.35 1.28 -0.95
C SER A 50 12.63 1.63 0.36
N VAL A 51 11.64 0.84 0.78
CA VAL A 51 10.78 1.14 1.95
C VAL A 51 11.50 0.85 3.26
N PHE A 52 12.53 0.05 3.20
CA PHE A 52 13.33 -0.30 4.34
C PHE A 52 14.65 -0.65 3.66
N GLU A 53 15.77 -0.08 4.08
CA GLU A 53 17.09 -0.46 3.55
C GLU A 53 17.43 -1.90 4.00
N LEU A 54 16.78 -2.89 3.38
CA LEU A 54 16.62 -4.24 3.91
C LEU A 54 17.68 -5.18 3.40
N GLU A 55 18.66 -5.39 4.25
CA GLU A 55 19.41 -6.63 4.25
C GLU A 55 18.65 -7.76 5.00
N ASP A 56 17.51 -7.48 5.65
CA ASP A 56 16.81 -8.46 6.52
C ASP A 56 15.27 -8.46 6.35
N GLY A 57 14.77 -9.34 5.48
CA GLY A 57 13.33 -9.54 5.23
C GLY A 57 12.51 -9.96 6.46
N GLU A 58 13.14 -10.55 7.49
CA GLU A 58 12.45 -10.92 8.73
C GLU A 58 12.09 -9.69 9.58
N ARG A 59 12.91 -8.62 9.54
CA ARG A 59 12.58 -7.35 10.20
C ARG A 59 11.34 -6.69 9.60
N VAL A 60 11.23 -6.70 8.28
CA VAL A 60 10.04 -6.20 7.54
C VAL A 60 8.80 -6.93 7.99
N ARG A 61 8.90 -8.27 8.00
CA ARG A 61 7.81 -9.15 8.36
C ARG A 61 7.32 -8.83 9.76
N LYS A 62 8.24 -8.72 10.72
CA LYS A 62 7.92 -8.35 12.11
C LYS A 62 7.25 -6.98 12.20
N ALA A 63 7.75 -5.97 11.48
CA ALA A 63 7.17 -4.63 11.47
C ALA A 63 5.70 -4.64 11.02
N PHE A 64 5.40 -5.24 9.86
CA PHE A 64 4.02 -5.31 9.37
C PHE A 64 3.13 -6.24 10.17
N PHE A 65 3.69 -7.33 10.73
CA PHE A 65 2.95 -8.26 11.55
C PHE A 65 2.48 -7.61 12.87
N SER A 66 3.35 -6.81 13.51
CA SER A 66 3.03 -6.16 14.77
C SER A 66 2.21 -4.87 14.63
N ALA A 67 2.29 -4.20 13.47
CA ALA A 67 1.61 -2.95 13.23
C ALA A 67 0.07 -3.09 13.24
N LYS A 68 -0.58 -2.18 13.97
CA LYS A 68 -2.04 -1.93 13.96
C LYS A 68 -2.30 -0.61 13.24
N LEU A 69 -2.01 -0.65 11.95
CA LEU A 69 -2.20 0.47 11.04
C LEU A 69 -3.69 0.69 10.75
N LEU A 70 -4.12 1.94 10.84
CA LEU A 70 -5.44 2.40 10.41
C LEU A 70 -5.29 3.53 9.39
N LEU A 71 -6.05 3.47 8.31
CA LEU A 71 -6.08 4.53 7.30
C LEU A 71 -6.87 5.74 7.83
N MET A 72 -6.28 6.92 7.79
CA MET A 72 -6.95 8.18 8.13
C MET A 72 -7.42 8.94 6.88
N ASP A 73 -6.54 9.08 5.91
CA ASP A 73 -6.83 9.77 4.65
C ASP A 73 -5.98 9.22 3.52
N SER A 74 -6.45 9.37 2.29
CA SER A 74 -5.68 9.02 1.10
C SER A 74 -6.11 9.86 -0.10
N LYS A 75 -5.14 10.13 -0.97
CA LYS A 75 -5.40 10.82 -2.23
C LYS A 75 -4.49 10.30 -3.32
N PHE A 76 -4.99 10.35 -4.55
CA PHE A 76 -4.14 10.20 -5.72
C PHE A 76 -3.24 11.43 -5.84
N GLU A 77 -1.94 11.20 -5.83
CA GLU A 77 -0.92 12.22 -5.99
C GLU A 77 0.17 11.66 -6.88
N ARG A 78 0.42 12.29 -8.03
CA ARG A 78 1.35 11.77 -9.03
C ARG A 78 2.74 11.57 -8.39
N PRO A 79 3.37 10.39 -8.51
CA PRO A 79 3.09 9.28 -9.45
C PRO A 79 2.22 8.13 -8.93
N GLY A 80 1.52 8.28 -7.79
CA GLY A 80 0.69 7.21 -7.24
C GLY A 80 -0.31 7.68 -6.18
N ILE A 81 -0.18 7.15 -4.96
CA ILE A 81 -1.05 7.47 -3.83
C ILE A 81 -0.19 7.88 -2.64
N VAL A 82 -0.61 8.93 -1.95
CA VAL A 82 -0.14 9.27 -0.61
C VAL A 82 -1.29 8.98 0.35
N ALA A 83 -0.99 8.29 1.44
CA ALA A 83 -1.95 7.98 2.48
C ALA A 83 -1.39 8.30 3.85
N THR A 84 -2.22 8.88 4.70
CA THR A 84 -1.94 9.10 6.11
C THR A 84 -2.50 7.92 6.89
N VAL A 85 -1.64 7.22 7.62
CA VAL A 85 -2.03 6.13 8.49
C VAL A 85 -1.68 6.45 9.93
N THR A 86 -2.38 5.83 10.87
CA THR A 86 -2.03 5.86 12.28
C THR A 86 -1.72 4.47 12.81
N GLU A 87 -0.76 4.39 13.73
CA GLU A 87 -0.48 3.19 14.49
C GLU A 87 -1.13 3.27 15.86
N SER A 88 -2.12 2.39 16.08
CA SER A 88 -2.85 2.31 17.34
C SER A 88 -3.43 3.66 17.82
N GLY A 89 -3.70 4.59 16.90
CA GLY A 89 -4.22 5.93 17.21
C GLY A 89 -3.23 6.88 17.88
N LYS A 90 -1.95 6.54 17.96
CA LYS A 90 -0.94 7.32 18.69
C LYS A 90 0.00 8.09 17.79
N TYR A 91 0.47 7.42 16.74
CA TYR A 91 1.47 7.96 15.83
C TYR A 91 0.86 8.03 14.45
N THR A 92 1.04 9.15 13.76
CA THR A 92 0.65 9.31 12.36
C THR A 92 1.87 9.28 11.47
N SER A 93 1.67 8.87 10.23
CA SER A 93 2.72 8.93 9.24
C SER A 93 2.16 8.82 7.83
N GLN A 94 3.01 9.16 6.87
CA GLN A 94 2.72 9.01 5.46
C GLN A 94 3.30 7.72 4.92
N ILE A 95 2.45 6.98 4.20
CA ILE A 95 2.88 5.93 3.30
C ILE A 95 2.67 6.36 1.85
N ARG A 96 3.52 5.87 0.96
CA ARG A 96 3.44 6.15 -0.47
C ARG A 96 3.35 4.86 -1.26
N MET A 97 2.47 4.83 -2.26
CA MET A 97 2.30 3.71 -3.16
C MET A 97 2.46 4.15 -4.61
N LYS A 98 2.98 3.26 -5.45
CA LYS A 98 2.98 3.44 -6.91
C LYS A 98 2.39 2.21 -7.59
N ARG A 99 1.95 2.37 -8.83
CA ARG A 99 1.54 1.23 -9.66
C ARG A 99 2.72 0.30 -9.90
N SER A 100 2.47 -1.01 -9.82
CA SER A 100 3.43 -2.05 -10.20
C SER A 100 2.71 -3.17 -10.94
N LYS A 101 3.24 -3.60 -12.09
CA LYS A 101 2.72 -4.74 -12.85
C LYS A 101 3.10 -6.09 -12.21
N GLU A 102 4.10 -6.08 -11.34
CA GLU A 102 4.60 -7.29 -10.66
C GLU A 102 3.83 -7.59 -9.37
N SER A 103 3.05 -6.61 -8.88
CA SER A 103 2.19 -6.76 -7.71
C SER A 103 0.81 -7.25 -8.14
N GLU A 104 0.28 -8.23 -7.42
CA GLU A 104 -1.05 -8.81 -7.66
C GLU A 104 -2.18 -7.80 -7.38
N THR A 105 -1.95 -6.82 -6.51
CA THR A 105 -2.90 -5.72 -6.26
C THR A 105 -2.81 -4.62 -7.33
N GLY A 106 -1.78 -4.66 -8.19
CA GLY A 106 -1.41 -3.59 -9.10
C GLY A 106 -0.69 -2.42 -8.44
N TRP A 107 -0.37 -2.50 -7.14
CA TRP A 107 0.27 -1.45 -6.35
C TRP A 107 1.41 -1.99 -5.49
N ILE A 108 2.43 -1.17 -5.25
CA ILE A 108 3.55 -1.48 -4.37
C ILE A 108 3.78 -0.31 -3.42
N LEU A 109 4.03 -0.63 -2.15
CA LEU A 109 4.46 0.32 -1.15
C LEU A 109 5.90 0.77 -1.45
N ILE A 110 6.18 2.07 -1.47
CA ILE A 110 7.50 2.62 -1.83
C ILE A 110 8.16 3.47 -0.76
N ALA A 111 7.37 3.95 0.20
CA ALA A 111 7.85 4.57 1.43
C ALA A 111 6.83 4.29 2.53
N ALA A 112 7.32 4.10 3.76
CA ALA A 112 6.45 3.76 4.89
C ALA A 112 6.70 4.58 6.16
N GLY A 113 7.41 5.71 6.04
CA GLY A 113 7.54 6.78 7.02
C GLY A 113 8.08 6.35 8.40
N PHE A 114 7.23 5.70 9.20
CA PHE A 114 7.48 5.26 10.57
C PHE A 114 7.58 3.74 10.74
N LEU A 115 7.16 2.93 9.75
CA LEU A 115 7.36 1.48 9.84
C LEU A 115 8.85 1.14 9.88
N GLU A 116 9.68 1.96 9.24
CA GLU A 116 11.14 1.95 9.36
C GLU A 116 11.59 2.17 10.81
N CYS A 117 10.98 3.13 11.52
CA CYS A 117 11.28 3.45 12.92
C CYS A 117 10.77 2.39 13.91
N MET A 118 9.63 1.75 13.63
CA MET A 118 9.05 0.72 14.49
C MET A 118 9.97 -0.49 14.72
N ILE A 119 10.88 -0.77 13.79
CA ILE A 119 11.83 -1.89 13.90
C ILE A 119 12.84 -1.65 15.04
N ASN A 120 13.18 -0.40 15.33
CA ASN A 120 14.20 -0.06 16.31
C ASN A 120 13.65 0.20 17.72
N ASN A 121 12.32 0.15 17.91
CA ASN A 121 11.68 0.47 19.19
C ASN A 121 12.09 1.86 19.72
N ASP A 122 12.51 2.74 18.82
CA ASP A 122 13.09 4.01 19.14
C ASP A 122 11.96 5.04 19.22
N SER A 123 11.51 5.28 20.46
CA SER A 123 10.41 6.18 20.74
C SER A 123 10.76 7.65 20.59
N GLU A 124 12.01 7.99 20.30
CA GLU A 124 12.46 9.38 20.14
C GLU A 124 12.54 9.80 18.67
N SER A 125 12.65 8.86 17.74
CA SER A 125 12.70 9.14 16.31
C SER A 125 11.32 9.21 15.64
N PHE A 126 10.23 9.26 16.41
CA PHE A 126 8.88 9.30 15.89
C PHE A 126 8.67 10.51 14.96
N CYS A 127 8.68 10.18 13.67
CA CYS A 127 8.37 11.05 12.56
C CYS A 127 6.97 11.66 12.69
N LEU A 128 6.92 12.95 13.02
CA LEU A 128 6.09 13.93 12.34
C LEU A 128 6.93 15.21 12.23
N ASP A 129 7.27 15.61 11.00
CA ASP A 129 7.35 17.04 10.72
C ASP A 129 5.91 17.54 10.78
N ASP A 130 5.69 18.63 11.54
CA ASP A 130 4.40 19.33 11.68
C ASP A 130 3.71 19.62 10.32
#